data_AF-A0A358MF55-F1
#
_entry.id   AF-A0A358MF55-F1
#
_cell.length_a   1.000
_cell.length_b   1.000
_cell.length_c   1.000
_cell.angle_alpha   90.00
_cell.angle_beta   90.00
_cell.angle_gamma   90.00
#
_symmetry.space_group_name_H-M   'P 1'
#
loop_
_entity.id
_entity.type
_entity.pdbx_description
1 polymer ?
#
loop_
_entity_poly.entity_id
_entity_poly.type
_entity_poly.pdbx_seq_one_letter_code
_entity_poly.pdbx_strand_id
1 'polypeptide(L)'
;MSYKTILTVLTDPALIPATLDQAEILARTHDAHLDVLCLGVDRTQTGYYYAGANALILQETIARAETKANEIEAQVKARLERSGVRWSTDAGVSQMADIARHVAARARFADLA
;
A
#
# COMPACT_ATOMS: atom_id res chain seq x y z
N MET A 1 13.44 -12.79 -18.23
CA MET A 1 12.93 -12.26 -16.96
C MET A 1 14.11 -11.86 -16.08
N SER A 2 14.40 -10.56 -15.98
CA SER A 2 15.44 -10.05 -15.07
C SER A 2 14.90 -9.79 -13.67
N TYR A 3 13.60 -9.50 -13.56
CA TYR A 3 12.87 -9.34 -12.31
C TYR A 3 11.63 -10.22 -12.37
N LYS A 4 11.32 -10.93 -11.29
CA LYS A 4 10.12 -11.75 -11.27
C LYS A 4 8.89 -11.02 -10.71
N THR A 5 9.07 -10.21 -9.66
CA THR A 5 8.02 -9.30 -9.17
C THR A 5 8.52 -7.86 -9.08
N ILE A 6 7.67 -6.92 -9.48
CA ILE A 6 7.81 -5.48 -9.26
C ILE A 6 6.88 -5.11 -8.10
N LEU A 7 7.43 -4.68 -6.97
CA LEU A 7 6.66 -4.20 -5.83
C LEU A 7 6.46 -2.69 -5.93
N THR A 8 5.24 -2.22 -5.67
CA THR A 8 4.94 -0.82 -5.39
C THR A 8 4.05 -0.67 -4.16
N VAL A 9 4.12 0.50 -3.52
CA VAL A 9 3.40 0.80 -2.28
C VAL A 9 2.64 2.11 -2.45
N LEU A 10 1.36 2.09 -2.12
CA LEU A 10 0.46 3.24 -2.22
C LEU A 10 -0.10 3.59 -0.85
N THR A 11 0.04 4.85 -0.46
CA THR A 11 -0.47 5.39 0.83
C THR A 11 -1.49 6.51 0.64
N ASP A 12 -1.72 6.93 -0.60
CA ASP A 12 -2.61 8.02 -0.98
C ASP A 12 -3.21 7.74 -2.36
N PRO A 13 -4.55 7.81 -2.55
CA PRO A 13 -5.19 7.68 -3.85
C PRO A 13 -4.65 8.63 -4.93
N ALA A 14 -4.19 9.82 -4.53
CA ALA A 14 -3.63 10.79 -5.47
C ALA A 14 -2.34 10.29 -6.16
N LEU A 15 -1.64 9.32 -5.55
CA LEU A 15 -0.42 8.74 -6.11
C LEU A 15 -0.69 7.59 -7.08
N ILE A 16 -1.93 7.06 -7.11
CA ILE A 16 -2.29 5.89 -7.91
C ILE A 16 -1.96 6.06 -9.40
N PRO A 17 -2.35 7.16 -10.08
CA PRO A 17 -2.15 7.27 -11.52
C PRO A 17 -0.67 7.20 -11.90
N ALA A 18 0.14 8.09 -11.32
CA ALA A 18 1.57 8.18 -11.65
C ALA A 18 2.35 6.90 -11.27
N THR A 19 2.01 6.30 -10.13
CA THR A 19 2.70 5.11 -9.64
C THR A 19 2.35 3.87 -10.47
N LEU A 20 1.05 3.64 -10.75
CA LEU A 20 0.63 2.47 -11.52
C LEU A 20 0.98 2.60 -13.00
N ASP A 21 0.97 3.81 -13.58
CA ASP A 21 1.43 4.01 -14.96
C ASP A 21 2.87 3.48 -15.14
N GLN A 22 3.78 3.83 -14.24
CA GLN A 22 5.17 3.39 -14.30
C GLN A 22 5.34 1.92 -13.95
N ALA A 23 4.64 1.45 -12.91
CA ALA A 23 4.75 0.06 -12.45
C ALA A 23 4.21 -0.94 -13.49
N GLU A 24 3.11 -0.61 -14.17
CA GLU A 24 2.57 -1.41 -15.27
C GLU A 24 3.53 -1.47 -16.47
N ILE A 25 4.18 -0.35 -16.82
CA ILE A 25 5.19 -0.33 -17.89
C ILE A 25 6.35 -1.25 -17.53
N LEU A 26 6.88 -1.17 -16.31
CA LEU A 26 7.99 -2.02 -15.86
C LEU A 26 7.59 -3.50 -15.83
N ALA A 27 6.42 -3.81 -15.26
CA ALA A 27 5.91 -5.18 -15.20
C ALA A 27 5.74 -5.77 -16.60
N ARG A 28 5.19 -5.01 -17.55
CA ARG A 28 5.03 -5.45 -18.95
C ARG A 28 6.37 -5.60 -19.66
N THR A 29 7.29 -4.67 -19.46
CA THR A 29 8.61 -4.65 -20.12
C THR A 29 9.47 -5.83 -19.67
N HIS A 30 9.38 -6.20 -18.40
CA HIS A 30 10.19 -7.29 -17.83
C HIS A 30 9.47 -8.64 -17.77
N ASP A 31 8.22 -8.69 -18.23
CA ASP A 31 7.31 -9.83 -18.04
C ASP A 31 7.29 -10.29 -16.58
N ALA A 32 7.11 -9.33 -15.68
CA ALA A 32 7.09 -9.51 -14.24
C ALA A 32 5.67 -9.44 -13.67
N HIS A 33 5.47 -10.02 -12.50
CA HIS A 33 4.27 -9.83 -11.69
C HIS A 33 4.30 -8.44 -11.03
N LEU A 34 3.19 -7.70 -11.03
CA LEU A 34 3.04 -6.44 -10.32
C LEU A 34 2.36 -6.67 -8.97
N ASP A 35 3.07 -6.41 -7.89
CA ASP A 35 2.54 -6.52 -6.54
C ASP A 35 2.34 -5.14 -5.91
N VAL A 36 1.13 -4.87 -5.43
CA VAL A 36 0.74 -3.56 -4.92
C VAL A 36 0.33 -3.66 -3.45
N LEU A 37 1.05 -2.96 -2.58
CA LEU A 37 0.70 -2.83 -1.17
C LEU A 37 -0.05 -1.51 -0.93
N CYS A 38 -1.33 -1.59 -0.55
CA CYS A 38 -2.20 -0.45 -0.27
C CYS A 38 -2.24 -0.19 1.25
N LEU A 39 -1.55 0.86 1.71
CA LEU A 39 -1.44 1.18 3.13
C LEU A 39 -2.27 2.40 3.54
N GLY A 40 -3.21 2.17 4.44
CA GLY A 40 -3.80 3.21 5.26
C GLY A 40 -2.83 3.62 6.36
N VAL A 41 -2.44 4.89 6.41
CA VAL A 41 -1.48 5.38 7.41
C VAL A 41 -2.17 6.20 8.49
N ASP A 42 -2.13 5.72 9.72
CA ASP A 42 -2.48 6.53 10.89
C ASP A 42 -1.34 7.53 11.17
N ARG A 43 -1.67 8.82 11.07
CA ARG A 43 -0.74 9.94 11.29
C ARG A 43 -0.83 10.53 12.70
N THR A 44 -1.64 9.92 13.56
CA THR A 44 -1.83 10.39 14.94
C THR A 44 -0.53 10.25 15.72
N GLN A 45 -0.06 11.36 16.30
CA GLN A 45 1.12 11.37 17.16
C GLN A 45 0.69 11.06 18.60
N THR A 46 0.56 9.78 18.92
CA THR A 46 0.14 9.29 20.24
C THR A 46 1.01 9.81 21.40
N GLY A 47 2.26 10.23 21.14
CA GLY A 47 3.18 10.78 22.14
C GLY A 47 2.76 12.10 22.81
N TYR A 48 1.72 12.79 22.29
CA TYR A 48 1.25 14.07 22.83
C TYR A 48 -0.09 14.00 23.59
N TYR A 49 -0.72 12.83 23.72
CA TYR A 49 -2.03 12.71 24.37
C TYR A 49 -1.92 12.33 25.86
N TYR A 50 -2.43 13.21 26.73
CA TYR A 50 -2.47 13.01 28.18
C TYR A 50 -3.57 12.00 28.59
N ALA A 51 -3.28 11.22 29.63
CA ALA A 51 -4.03 10.05 30.07
C ALA A 51 -5.57 10.25 30.16
N GLY A 52 -6.32 9.45 29.39
CA GLY A 52 -7.77 9.27 29.56
C GLY A 52 -8.64 9.58 28.33
N ALA A 53 -8.22 10.48 27.43
CA ALA A 53 -8.97 10.82 26.20
C ALA A 53 -8.77 9.81 25.03
N ASN A 54 -8.18 8.64 25.31
CA ASN A 54 -7.27 7.94 24.40
C ASN A 54 -7.89 6.77 23.61
N ALA A 55 -8.99 6.16 24.07
CA ALA A 55 -9.50 4.93 23.44
C ALA A 55 -10.39 5.20 22.22
N LEU A 56 -11.31 6.18 22.31
CA LEU A 56 -12.25 6.50 21.24
C LEU A 56 -11.55 7.14 20.04
N ILE A 57 -10.62 8.07 20.28
CA ILE A 57 -9.86 8.74 19.22
C ILE A 57 -8.96 7.74 18.48
N LEU A 58 -8.32 6.81 19.20
CA LEU A 58 -7.49 5.77 18.59
C LEU A 58 -8.31 4.83 17.69
N GLN A 59 -9.52 4.45 18.11
CA GLN A 59 -10.40 3.64 17.28
C GLN A 59 -10.84 4.40 16.02
N GLU A 60 -11.13 5.69 16.13
CA GLU A 60 -11.51 6.53 14.98
C GLU A 60 -10.35 6.67 13.99
N THR A 61 -9.11 6.84 14.47
CA THR A 61 -7.95 7.02 13.58
C THR A 61 -7.58 5.75 12.84
N ILE A 62 -7.67 4.59 13.52
CA ILE A 62 -7.50 3.28 12.89
C ILE A 62 -8.61 3.05 11.85
N ALA A 63 -9.88 3.27 12.20
CA ALA A 63 -11.00 3.09 11.26
C ALA A 63 -10.88 3.99 10.02
N ARG A 64 -10.39 5.23 10.21
CA ARG A 64 -10.10 6.13 9.09
C ARG A 64 -8.97 5.61 8.22
N ALA A 65 -7.90 5.08 8.82
CA ALA A 65 -6.79 4.48 8.08
C ALA A 65 -7.25 3.24 7.30
N GLU A 66 -8.07 2.36 7.91
CA GLU A 66 -8.66 1.19 7.24
C GLU A 66 -9.51 1.60 6.04
N THR A 67 -10.38 2.60 6.22
CA THR A 67 -11.20 3.16 5.13
C THR A 67 -10.31 3.64 3.99
N LYS A 68 -9.20 4.32 4.29
CA LYS A 68 -8.26 4.81 3.28
C LYS A 68 -7.54 3.66 2.56
N ALA A 69 -7.11 2.64 3.28
CA ALA A 69 -6.48 1.45 2.68
C ALA A 69 -7.42 0.78 1.67
N ASN A 70 -8.68 0.59 2.06
CA ASN A 70 -9.72 -0.02 1.22
C ASN A 70 -10.07 0.86 0.00
N GLU A 71 -10.11 2.18 0.17
CA GLU A 71 -10.32 3.12 -0.94
C GLU A 71 -9.20 3.01 -1.99
N ILE A 72 -7.94 2.95 -1.54
CA ILE A 72 -6.78 2.78 -2.41
C ILE A 72 -6.88 1.43 -3.13
N GLU A 73 -7.12 0.35 -2.38
CA GLU A 73 -7.17 -1.01 -2.94
C GLU A 73 -8.28 -1.16 -4.00
N ALA A 74 -9.47 -0.59 -3.75
CA ALA A 74 -10.55 -0.61 -4.72
C ALA A 74 -10.18 0.09 -6.04
N GLN A 75 -9.52 1.24 -5.97
CA GLN A 75 -9.05 1.97 -7.15
C GLN A 75 -7.93 1.23 -7.89
N VAL A 76 -7.00 0.62 -7.14
CA VAL A 76 -5.93 -0.23 -7.68
C VAL A 76 -6.53 -1.42 -8.42
N LYS A 77 -7.47 -2.17 -7.80
CA LYS A 77 -8.17 -3.30 -8.44
C LYS A 77 -8.87 -2.87 -9.73
N ALA A 78 -9.70 -1.83 -9.65
CA ALA A 78 -10.44 -1.32 -10.81
C ALA A 78 -9.52 -0.90 -11.97
N ARG A 79 -8.30 -0.44 -11.68
CA ARG A 79 -7.30 -0.11 -12.70
C ARG A 79 -6.60 -1.35 -13.24
N LEU A 80 -6.08 -2.22 -12.36
CA LEU A 80 -5.26 -3.36 -12.75
C LEU A 80 -6.04 -4.47 -13.44
N GLU A 81 -7.34 -4.62 -13.17
CA GLU A 81 -8.24 -5.51 -13.92
C GLU A 81 -8.22 -5.23 -15.43
N ARG A 82 -7.92 -3.98 -15.84
CA ARG A 82 -7.87 -3.54 -17.24
C ARG A 82 -6.44 -3.43 -17.80
N SER A 83 -5.42 -3.72 -16.99
CA SER A 83 -4.01 -3.50 -17.35
C SER A 83 -3.40 -4.60 -18.24
N GLY A 84 -3.93 -5.82 -18.16
CA GLY A 84 -3.39 -6.99 -18.84
C GLY A 84 -2.02 -7.48 -18.33
N VAL A 85 -1.50 -6.94 -17.22
CA VAL A 85 -0.33 -7.51 -16.53
C VAL A 85 -0.76 -8.54 -15.49
N ARG A 86 0.14 -9.42 -15.05
CA ARG A 86 -0.08 -10.27 -13.87
C ARG A 86 0.04 -9.41 -12.63
N TRP A 87 -0.91 -9.47 -11.71
CA TRP A 87 -0.88 -8.62 -10.53
C TRP A 87 -1.50 -9.24 -9.28
N SER A 88 -1.10 -8.71 -8.13
CA SER A 88 -1.73 -8.92 -6.82
C SER A 88 -1.80 -7.60 -6.08
N THR A 89 -2.74 -7.50 -5.15
CA THR A 89 -2.82 -6.39 -4.21
C THR A 89 -3.14 -6.90 -2.82
N ASP A 90 -2.67 -6.18 -1.82
CA ASP A 90 -3.04 -6.39 -0.42
C ASP A 90 -3.29 -5.03 0.24
N ALA A 91 -4.20 -4.99 1.21
CA ALA A 91 -4.57 -3.78 1.94
C ALA A 91 -4.24 -3.95 3.42
N GLY A 92 -3.63 -2.92 4.01
CA GLY A 92 -3.28 -2.95 5.41
C GLY A 92 -3.27 -1.57 6.04
N VAL A 93 -3.24 -1.55 7.37
CA VAL A 93 -3.06 -0.33 8.15
C VAL A 93 -1.71 -0.35 8.82
N SER A 94 -1.08 0.81 8.89
CA SER A 94 0.16 1.02 9.63
C SER A 94 0.15 2.37 10.35
N GLN A 95 0.81 2.44 11.50
CA GLN A 95 1.17 3.73 12.06
C GLN A 95 2.35 4.31 11.27
N MET A 96 2.44 5.64 11.19
CA MET A 96 3.54 6.31 10.48
C MET A 96 4.93 5.76 10.85
N ALA A 97 5.16 5.46 12.13
CA ALA A 97 6.44 4.95 12.62
C ALA A 97 6.73 3.49 12.21
N ASP A 98 5.73 2.71 11.80
CA ASP A 98 5.87 1.28 11.52
C ASP A 98 5.83 0.94 10.02
N ILE A 99 5.62 1.92 9.12
CA ILE A 99 5.55 1.74 7.66
C ILE A 99 6.75 0.92 7.14
N ALA A 100 7.96 1.23 7.62
CA ALA A 100 9.18 0.57 7.17
C ALA A 100 9.14 -0.95 7.41
N ARG A 101 8.52 -1.43 8.49
CA ARG A 101 8.40 -2.87 8.79
C ARG A 101 7.51 -3.56 7.77
N HIS A 102 6.36 -2.96 7.44
CA HIS A 102 5.42 -3.50 6.45
C HIS A 102 6.06 -3.56 5.06
N VAL A 103 6.71 -2.47 4.64
CA VAL A 103 7.38 -2.40 3.33
C VAL A 103 8.54 -3.40 3.26
N ALA A 104 9.38 -3.46 4.29
CA ALA A 104 10.52 -4.39 4.32
C ALA A 104 10.09 -5.86 4.29
N ALA A 105 9.00 -6.22 4.97
CA ALA A 105 8.45 -7.57 4.95
C ALA A 105 8.01 -7.98 3.53
N ARG A 106 7.36 -7.07 2.80
CA ARG A 106 6.91 -7.34 1.42
C ARG A 106 8.05 -7.31 0.40
N ALA A 107 9.03 -6.42 0.59
CA ALA A 107 10.11 -6.20 -0.37
C ALA A 107 11.22 -7.27 -0.34
N ARG A 108 11.40 -7.97 0.80
CA ARG A 108 12.58 -8.83 1.08
C ARG A 108 12.96 -9.81 -0.05
N PHE A 109 11.98 -10.33 -0.79
CA PHE A 109 12.19 -11.34 -1.83
C PHE A 109 11.42 -11.05 -3.14
N ALA A 110 10.99 -9.80 -3.35
CA ALA A 110 10.16 -9.46 -4.51
C ALA A 110 10.89 -9.72 -5.85
N ASP A 111 12.20 -9.49 -5.91
CA ASP A 111 13.01 -9.76 -7.10
C ASP A 111 13.29 -11.27 -7.35
N LEU A 112 13.24 -12.10 -6.30
CA LEU A 112 13.53 -13.54 -6.34
C LEU A 112 12.31 -14.44 -6.61
N ALA A 113 11.10 -13.99 -6.28
CA ALA A 113 9.87 -14.79 -6.25
C ALA A 113 9.32 -15.09 -7.65
#